data_AF-A0A9D2S3W3-F1
#
_entry.id   AF-A0A9D2S3W3-F1
#
_cell.length_a   1.000
_cell.length_b   1.000
_cell.length_c   1.000
_cell.angle_alpha   90.00
_cell.angle_beta   90.00
_cell.angle_gamma   90.00
#
_symmetry.space_group_name_H-M   'P 1'
#
loop_
_entity.id
_entity.type
_entity.pdbx_description
1 polymer ?
#
loop_
_entity_poly.entity_id
_entity_poly.type
_entity_poly.pdbx_seq_one_letter_code
_entity_poly.pdbx_strand_id
1 'polypeptide(L)'
;MIEDYTLHYLSNQLDGVPGSIGRPSPLPPTCFAIKKTDAETRNMIPTDTLSIYAYAPSEYEAAQLNERIKEAMQAMASQDAICNVA
;
A
#
# COMPACT_ATOMS: atom_id res chain seq x y z
N MET A 1 -10.49 4.44 6.75
CA MET A 1 -9.22 5.15 7.00
C MET A 1 -8.37 5.04 5.74
N ILE A 2 -7.26 5.78 5.58
CA ILE A 2 -6.48 5.72 4.34
C ILE A 2 -5.94 4.30 4.10
N GLU A 3 -5.64 3.54 5.17
CA GLU A 3 -5.17 2.16 5.12
C GLU A 3 -6.18 1.23 4.43
N ASP A 4 -7.48 1.37 4.73
CA ASP A 4 -8.53 0.56 4.11
C ASP A 4 -8.66 0.85 2.61
N TYR A 5 -8.57 2.14 2.25
CA TYR A 5 -8.62 2.57 0.86
C TYR A 5 -7.41 2.06 0.08
N THR A 6 -6.19 2.25 0.63
CA THR A 6 -4.96 1.74 0.04
C THR A 6 -4.97 0.22 -0.08
N LEU A 7 -5.47 -0.50 0.93
CA LEU A 7 -5.63 -1.95 0.89
C LEU A 7 -6.56 -2.36 -0.25
N HIS A 8 -7.74 -1.76 -0.34
CA HIS A 8 -8.72 -2.06 -1.38
C HIS A 8 -8.15 -1.80 -2.78
N TYR A 9 -7.54 -0.62 -2.96
CA TYR A 9 -6.92 -0.23 -4.22
C TYR A 9 -5.82 -1.21 -4.65
N LEU A 10 -4.84 -1.48 -3.78
CA LEU A 10 -3.73 -2.38 -4.11
C LEU A 10 -4.19 -3.81 -4.33
N SER A 11 -5.20 -4.28 -3.59
CA SER A 11 -5.78 -5.62 -3.79
C SER A 11 -6.39 -5.78 -5.18
N ASN A 12 -6.95 -4.70 -5.75
CA ASN A 12 -7.49 -4.71 -7.11
C ASN A 12 -6.40 -4.62 -8.19
N GLN A 13 -5.26 -3.97 -7.91
CA GLN A 13 -4.18 -3.74 -8.87
C GLN A 13 -3.14 -4.88 -8.92
N LEU A 14 -2.96 -5.63 -7.84
CA LEU A 14 -1.88 -6.62 -7.71
C LEU A 14 -2.31 -8.06 -8.04
N ASP A 15 -3.28 -8.23 -8.95
CA ASP A 15 -3.63 -9.54 -9.53
C ASP A 15 -3.85 -10.67 -8.50
N GLY A 16 -4.56 -10.38 -7.40
CA GLY A 16 -4.88 -11.39 -6.39
C GLY A 16 -3.78 -11.69 -5.36
N VAL A 17 -2.71 -10.88 -5.31
CA VAL A 17 -1.78 -10.93 -4.17
C VAL A 17 -2.52 -10.51 -2.89
N PRO A 18 -2.51 -11.34 -1.82
CA PRO A 18 -3.23 -11.03 -0.60
C PRO A 18 -2.60 -9.84 0.13
N GLY A 19 -3.45 -8.89 0.53
CA GLY A 19 -3.09 -7.72 1.32
C GLY A 19 -3.64 -7.77 2.74
N SER A 20 -3.00 -7.10 3.68
CA SER A 20 -3.49 -6.95 5.06
C SER A 20 -3.08 -5.64 5.70
N ILE A 21 -3.84 -5.18 6.71
CA ILE A 21 -3.42 -4.10 7.61
C ILE A 21 -2.69 -4.73 8.79
N GLY A 22 -1.46 -4.29 9.02
CA GLY A 22 -0.52 -4.94 9.94
C GLY A 22 0.06 -6.23 9.35
N ARG A 23 0.95 -6.89 10.10
CA ARG A 23 1.55 -8.16 9.67
C ARG A 23 0.53 -9.30 9.84
N PRO A 24 0.23 -10.08 8.78
CA PRO A 24 -0.73 -11.16 8.88
C PRO A 24 -0.16 -12.35 9.68
N SER A 25 -1.05 -13.05 10.37
CA SER A 25 -0.76 -14.28 11.10
C SER A 25 -1.89 -15.28 10.87
N PRO A 26 -1.66 -16.41 10.16
CA PRO A 26 -0.37 -16.83 9.60
C PRO A 26 0.08 -15.94 8.42
N LEU A 27 1.40 -15.89 8.19
CA LEU A 27 2.00 -15.13 7.08
C LEU A 27 1.91 -15.97 5.79
N PRO A 28 1.20 -15.53 4.74
CA PRO A 28 1.22 -16.20 3.45
C PRO A 28 2.62 -16.17 2.81
N PRO A 29 2.97 -17.13 1.93
CA PRO A 29 4.27 -17.14 1.25
C PRO A 29 4.55 -15.87 0.46
N THR A 30 3.52 -15.33 -0.21
CA THR A 30 3.57 -14.07 -0.94
C THR A 30 2.38 -13.21 -0.54
N CYS A 31 2.64 -12.02 -0.01
CA CYS A 31 1.60 -11.06 0.39
C CYS A 31 2.19 -9.66 0.54
N PHE A 32 1.31 -8.67 0.76
CA PHE A 32 1.73 -7.35 1.25
C PHE A 32 1.03 -6.98 2.55
N ALA A 33 1.70 -6.14 3.35
CA ALA A 33 1.16 -5.60 4.59
C ALA A 33 1.27 -4.08 4.60
N ILE A 34 0.21 -3.40 5.02
CA ILE A 34 0.16 -1.94 5.16
C ILE A 34 0.19 -1.60 6.64
N LYS A 35 1.05 -0.66 7.04
CA LYS A 35 1.10 -0.14 8.40
C LYS A 35 1.14 1.38 8.35
N LYS A 36 0.21 2.03 9.03
CA LYS A 36 0.37 3.45 9.33
C LYS A 36 1.48 3.65 10.36
N THR A 37 2.46 4.47 9.99
CA THR A 37 3.62 4.76 10.82
C THR A 37 3.59 6.13 11.44
N ASP A 38 2.89 7.07 10.82
CA ASP A 38 2.74 8.43 11.34
C ASP A 38 1.42 9.06 10.88
N ALA A 39 1.01 10.11 11.58
CA ALA A 39 -0.14 10.94 11.25
C ALA A 39 0.12 12.38 11.71
N GLU A 40 0.01 13.33 10.79
CA GLU A 40 0.11 14.76 11.07
C GLU A 40 -1.08 15.53 10.50
N THR A 41 -1.23 16.79 10.90
CA THR A 41 -2.17 17.71 10.25
C THR A 41 -1.43 19.01 9.98
N ARG A 42 -1.37 19.40 8.70
CA ARG A 42 -0.68 20.63 8.27
C ARG A 42 -1.64 21.49 7.47
N ASN A 43 -1.75 22.77 7.81
CA ASN A 43 -2.69 23.70 7.17
C ASN A 43 -4.14 23.19 7.12
N MET A 44 -4.61 22.54 8.19
CA MET A 44 -5.92 21.88 8.28
C MET A 44 -6.12 20.66 7.36
N ILE A 45 -5.07 20.17 6.72
CA ILE A 45 -5.09 18.96 5.89
C ILE A 45 -4.49 17.80 6.70
N PRO A 46 -5.26 16.75 7.02
CA PRO A 46 -4.72 15.56 7.66
C PRO A 46 -3.86 14.77 6.66
N THR A 47 -2.66 14.38 7.09
CA THR A 47 -1.69 13.62 6.31
C THR A 47 -1.29 12.39 7.11
N ASP A 48 -1.42 11.21 6.51
CA ASP A 48 -1.00 9.95 7.10
C ASP A 48 0.23 9.41 6.35
N THR A 49 1.21 8.86 7.07
CA THR A 49 2.36 8.18 6.47
C THR A 49 2.19 6.66 6.57
N LEU A 50 2.26 5.97 5.44
CA LEU A 50 2.10 4.52 5.35
C LEU A 50 3.43 3.85 4.96
N SER A 51 3.75 2.78 5.67
CA SER A 51 4.76 1.79 5.24
C SER A 51 4.07 0.57 4.65
N ILE A 52 4.55 0.12 3.49
CA ILE A 52 4.06 -1.08 2.83
C ILE A 52 5.21 -2.09 2.77
N TYR A 53 4.96 -3.31 3.23
CA TYR A 53 5.94 -4.39 3.25
C TYR A 53 5.55 -5.45 2.22
N ALA A 54 6.49 -5.82 1.36
CA ALA A 54 6.35 -6.94 0.43
C ALA A 54 6.97 -8.20 1.05
N TYR A 55 6.23 -9.30 1.05
CA TYR A 55 6.70 -10.62 1.47
C TYR A 55 6.64 -11.57 0.29
N ALA A 56 7.70 -12.36 0.12
CA ALA A 56 7.81 -13.43 -0.87
C ALA A 56 8.82 -14.48 -0.39
N PRO A 57 8.87 -15.69 -1.00
CA PRO A 57 9.83 -16.73 -0.64
C PRO A 57 11.31 -16.37 -0.84
N SER A 58 11.60 -15.44 -1.75
CA SER A 58 12.95 -14.93 -2.00
C SER A 58 13.03 -13.40 -2.00
N GLU A 59 14.22 -12.86 -1.74
CA GLU A 59 14.45 -11.41 -1.80
C GLU A 59 14.22 -10.84 -3.20
N TYR A 60 14.54 -11.61 -4.25
CA TYR A 60 14.30 -11.21 -5.63
C TYR A 60 12.80 -11.06 -5.93
N GLU A 61 11.98 -12.04 -5.54
CA GLU A 61 10.53 -11.97 -5.72
C GLU A 61 9.90 -10.88 -4.85
N ALA A 62 10.41 -10.67 -3.64
CA ALA A 62 9.95 -9.60 -2.76
C ALA A 62 10.27 -8.22 -3.36
N ALA A 63 11.45 -8.06 -3.96
CA ALA A 63 11.83 -6.84 -4.67
C ALA A 63 10.95 -6.60 -5.90
N GLN A 64 10.66 -7.64 -6.70
CA GLN A 64 9.72 -7.52 -7.82
C GLN A 64 8.31 -7.10 -7.37
N LEU A 65 7.80 -7.71 -6.31
CA LEU A 65 6.50 -7.33 -5.73
C LEU A 65 6.53 -5.89 -5.22
N ASN A 66 7.63 -5.47 -4.60
CA ASN A 66 7.80 -4.11 -4.11
C ASN A 66 7.79 -3.08 -5.26
N GLU A 67 8.43 -3.35 -6.40
CA GLU A 67 8.36 -2.46 -7.56
C GLU A 67 6.94 -2.35 -8.12
N ARG A 68 6.20 -3.47 -8.24
CA ARG A 68 4.78 -3.45 -8.64
C ARG A 68 3.92 -2.64 -7.68
N ILE A 69 4.15 -2.75 -6.37
CA ILE A 69 3.45 -1.94 -5.36
C ILE A 69 3.75 -0.45 -5.55
N LYS A 70 5.02 -0.08 -5.78
CA LYS A 70 5.40 1.33 -6.02
C LYS A 70 4.73 1.89 -7.27
N GLU A 71 4.74 1.14 -8.38
CA GLU A 71 4.06 1.52 -9.61
C GLU A 71 2.56 1.73 -9.38
N ALA A 72 1.89 0.79 -8.69
CA ALA A 72 0.48 0.92 -8.34
C ALA A 72 0.20 2.16 -7.46
N MET A 73 1.05 2.43 -6.47
CA MET A 73 0.94 3.61 -5.61
C MET A 73 1.17 4.93 -6.35
N GLN A 74 2.10 4.97 -7.31
CA GLN A 74 2.30 6.14 -8.18
C GLN A 74 1.09 6.37 -9.09
N ALA A 75 0.51 5.30 -9.63
CA ALA A 75 -0.73 5.38 -10.41
C ALA A 75 -1.92 5.85 -9.54
N MET A 76 -1.99 5.41 -8.28
CA MET A 76 -3.00 5.85 -7.32
C MET A 76 -2.94 7.36 -7.11
N ALA A 77 -1.73 7.92 -6.95
CA ALA A 77 -1.53 9.35 -6.81
C ALA A 77 -2.02 10.15 -8.03
N SER A 78 -2.06 9.54 -9.21
CA SER A 78 -2.55 10.18 -10.44
C SER A 78 -4.07 10.09 -10.62
N GLN A 79 -4.82 9.46 -9.69
CA GLN A 79 -6.27 9.38 -9.80
C GLN A 79 -6.95 10.66 -9.35
N ASP A 80 -7.90 11.17 -10.16
CA ASP A 80 -8.70 12.37 -9.87
C ASP A 80 -9.45 12.31 -8.53
N ALA A 81 -9.77 11.10 -8.04
CA ALA A 81 -10.43 10.90 -6.74
C ALA A 81 -9.51 11.17 -5.53
N ILE A 82 -8.20 11.28 -5.75
CA ILE A 82 -7.15 11.41 -4.72
C ILE A 82 -6.31 12.67 -4.95
N CYS A 83 -6.04 13.02 -6.21
CA CYS A 83 -5.39 14.26 -6.57
C CYS A 83 -6.35 15.43 -6.35
N ASN A 84 -5.98 16.37 -5.47
CA ASN A 84 -6.65 17.66 -5.43
C ASN A 84 -6.41 18.39 -6.76
N VAL A 85 -7.49 18.95 -7.28
CA VAL A 85 -7.64 19.61 -8.59
C VAL A 85 -6.71 20.84 -8.67
N ALA A 86 -6.23 21.11 -9.89
CA ALA A 86 -5.53 22.33 -10.29
C ALA A 86 -6.31 23.63 -9.96
#